data_AF-A0A1W1UWK6-F1
#
_entry.id   AF-A0A1W1UWK6-F1
#
_cell.length_a   1.000
_cell.length_b   1.000
_cell.length_c   1.000
_cell.angle_alpha   90.00
_cell.angle_beta   90.00
_cell.angle_gamma   90.00
#
_symmetry.space_group_name_H-M   'P 1'
#
loop_
_entity.id
_entity.type
_entity.pdbx_description
1 polymer ?
#
loop_
_entity_poly.entity_id
_entity_poly.type
_entity_poly.pdbx_seq_one_letter_code
_entity_poly.pdbx_strand_id
1 'polypeptide(L)' 'MGKKRDIPKYEQTHPPHLATADTLRGEGLKPHRDQLPAALFLHKTRDRESLSALYERDQCVPIENKNEASSSSAER' A
#
# COMPACT_ATOMS: atom_id res chain seq x y z
N MET A 1 23.82 -9.32 13.44
CA MET A 1 23.68 -8.00 12.78
C MET A 1 22.29 -7.90 12.16
N GLY A 2 21.36 -7.26 12.87
CA GLY A 2 20.01 -7.01 12.36
C GLY A 2 20.11 -5.97 11.26
N LYS A 3 20.02 -6.42 10.01
CA LYS A 3 19.99 -5.57 8.82
C LYS A 3 18.79 -4.66 8.98
N LYS A 4 19.04 -3.41 9.40
CA LYS A 4 18.07 -2.33 9.37
C LYS A 4 17.53 -2.35 7.95
N ARG A 5 16.27 -2.76 7.79
CA ARG A 5 15.61 -2.74 6.49
C ARG A 5 15.60 -1.27 6.11
N ASP A 6 16.44 -0.90 5.16
CA ASP A 6 16.46 0.43 4.60
C ASP A 6 15.18 0.53 3.79
N ILE A 7 14.12 1.02 4.42
CA ILE A 7 12.82 1.20 3.78
C ILE A 7 13.01 2.44 2.89
N PRO A 8 13.01 2.30 1.56
CA PRO A 8 13.18 3.43 0.68
C PRO A 8 12.11 4.48 0.94
N LYS A 9 12.52 5.74 1.06
CA LYS A 9 11.61 6.87 1.20
C LYS A 9 11.48 7.56 -0.16
N TYR A 10 10.27 7.62 -0.69
CA TYR A 10 9.96 8.38 -1.89
C TYR A 10 9.38 9.74 -1.51
N GLU A 11 9.93 10.81 -2.10
CA GLU A 11 9.43 12.17 -1.95
C GLU A 11 8.72 12.56 -3.26
N GLN A 12 7.42 12.88 -3.21
CA GLN A 12 6.58 13.25 -4.36
C GLN A 12 6.49 12.24 -5.53
N THR A 13 7.27 11.17 -5.53
CA THR A 13 7.26 10.13 -6.57
C THR A 13 6.42 8.95 -6.11
N HIS A 14 5.34 8.65 -6.82
CA HIS A 14 4.45 7.53 -6.48
C HIS A 14 4.70 6.33 -7.40
N PRO A 15 5.44 5.30 -6.94
CA PRO A 15 5.63 4.08 -7.70
C PRO A 15 4.29 3.36 -7.99
N PRO A 16 4.03 2.87 -9.22
CA PRO A 16 2.73 2.28 -9.58
C PRO A 16 2.45 0.92 -8.91
N HIS A 17 3.50 0.23 -8.45
CA HIS A 17 3.43 -1.05 -7.75
C HIS A 17 3.18 -0.90 -6.24
N LEU A 18 3.30 0.33 -5.72
CA LEU A 18 3.15 0.66 -4.32
C LEU A 18 1.92 1.54 -4.14
N ALA A 19 1.11 1.25 -3.14
CA ALA A 19 -0.11 2.00 -2.84
C ALA A 19 -0.16 2.33 -1.34
N THR A 20 -0.73 3.48 -1.02
CA THR A 20 -1.01 3.81 0.38
C THR A 20 -2.17 2.97 0.91
N ALA A 21 -2.24 2.80 2.23
CA ALA A 21 -3.36 2.11 2.87
C ALA A 21 -4.73 2.70 2.48
N ASP A 22 -4.81 4.01 2.23
CA ASP A 22 -6.03 4.68 1.80
C ASP A 22 -6.44 4.28 0.37
N THR A 23 -5.48 4.29 -0.56
CA THR A 23 -5.68 3.81 -1.94
C THR A 23 -6.13 2.36 -1.96
N LEU A 24 -5.44 1.49 -1.21
CA LEU A 24 -5.79 0.07 -1.11
C LEU A 24 -7.21 -0.11 -0.58
N ARG A 25 -7.58 0.65 0.46
CA ARG A 25 -8.92 0.61 1.03
C ARG A 25 -9.99 1.00 0.02
N GLY A 26 -9.72 2.00 -0.83
CA GLY A 26 -10.59 2.35 -1.96
C GLY A 26 -10.72 1.24 -3.01
N GLU A 27 -9.68 0.43 -3.19
CA GLU A 27 -9.66 -0.75 -4.06
C GLU A 27 -10.25 -2.01 -3.39
N GLY A 28 -10.69 -1.94 -2.13
CA GLY A 28 -11.16 -3.10 -1.37
C GLY A 28 -10.03 -4.02 -0.89
N LEU A 29 -8.79 -3.53 -0.87
CA LEU A 29 -7.59 -4.21 -0.41
C LEU A 29 -7.13 -3.63 0.93
N LYS A 30 -6.48 -4.45 1.76
CA LYS A 30 -5.79 -3.99 2.98
C LYS A 30 -4.35 -4.47 2.98
N PRO A 31 -3.42 -3.67 3.50
CA PRO A 31 -2.09 -4.16 3.80
C PRO A 31 -2.21 -5.33 4.78
N HIS A 32 -1.41 -6.36 4.57
CA HIS A 32 -1.39 -7.48 5.47
C HIS A 32 -0.90 -7.01 6.85
N ARG A 33 -1.51 -7.50 7.94
CA ARG A 33 -1.24 -6.98 9.30
C ARG A 33 0.20 -7.22 9.75
N ASP A 34 0.84 -8.24 9.18
CA ASP A 34 2.26 -8.59 9.39
C ASP A 34 3.19 -7.99 8.32
N GLN A 35 2.62 -7.34 7.29
CA GLN A 35 3.40 -6.72 6.23
C GLN A 35 3.96 -5.39 6.72
N LEU A 36 5.28 -5.29 6.67
CA LEU A 36 5.98 -4.04 6.90
C LEU A 36 5.85 -3.15 5.66
N PRO A 37 5.78 -1.82 5.84
CA PRO A 37 5.72 -0.90 4.72
C PRO A 37 6.95 -1.09 3.83
N ALA A 38 6.71 -1.30 2.53
CA ALA A 38 7.75 -1.51 1.55
C ALA A 38 8.48 -0.20 1.24
N ALA A 39 7.78 0.93 1.36
CA ALA A 39 8.36 2.26 1.24
C ALA A 39 7.62 3.28 2.11
N LEU A 40 8.24 4.43 2.34
CA LEU A 40 7.59 5.59 2.97
C LEU A 40 7.41 6.68 1.92
N PHE A 41 6.18 7.13 1.72
CA PHE A 41 5.88 8.28 0.87
C PHE A 41 5.79 9.54 1.72
N LEU A 42 6.63 10.51 1.44
CA LEU A 42 6.58 11.81 2.06
C LEU A 42 5.87 12.79 1.12
N HIS A 43 4.61 13.10 1.47
CA HIS A 43 3.81 14.10 0.80
C HIS A 43 4.10 15.46 1.44
N LYS A 44 4.88 16.29 0.73
CA LYS A 44 5.15 17.68 1.13
C LYS A 44 4.24 18.61 0.35
N THR A 45 3.33 19.25 1.05
CA THR A 45 2.56 20.40 0.54
C THR A 45 3.08 21.68 1.18
N ARG A 46 2.70 22.84 0.63
CA ARG A 46 3.18 24.16 1.10
C ARG A 46 2.90 24.42 2.59
N ASP A 47 1.83 23.84 3.12
CA ASP A 47 1.34 24.06 4.49
C ASP A 47 1.58 22.86 5.41
N ARG A 48 1.69 21.64 4.84
CA ARG A 48 1.80 20.40 5.61
C ARG A 48 2.69 19.37 4.96
N GLU A 49 3.47 18.70 5.78
CA GLU A 49 4.12 17.43 5.46
C GLU A 49 3.31 16.27 6.03
N SER A 50 3.10 15.23 5.22
CA SER A 50 2.40 14.02 5.62
C SER A 50 3.20 12.81 5.16
N LEU A 51 3.55 11.95 6.11
CA LEU A 51 4.21 10.67 5.85
C LEU A 51 3.16 9.57 5.74
N SER A 52 3.11 8.92 4.59
CA SER A 52 2.22 7.81 4.31
C SER A 52 3.04 6.54 4.06
N ALA A 53 2.70 5.47 4.76
CA ALA A 53 3.25 4.16 4.48
C ALA A 53 2.75 3.64 3.13
N LEU A 54 3.68 3.19 2.29
CA LEU A 54 3.39 2.51 1.03
C LEU A 54 3.53 0.99 1.22
N TYR A 55 2.56 0.28 0.65
CA TYR A 55 2.49 -1.17 0.68
C TYR A 55 2.43 -1.69 -0.76
N GLU A 56 3.03 -2.85 -0.98
CA GLU A 56 2.97 -3.50 -2.30
C GLU A 56 1.58 -4.08 -2.52
N ARG A 57 0.95 -3.69 -3.63
CA ARG A 57 -0.37 -4.22 -4.03
C ARG A 57 -0.36 -5.74 -4.15
N ASP A 58 0.74 -6.30 -4.64
CA ASP A 58 0.92 -7.75 -4.83
C ASP A 58 0.84 -8.55 -3.52
N GLN A 59 1.29 -7.94 -2.41
CA GLN A 59 1.25 -8.53 -1.08
C GLN A 59 0.02 -8.11 -0.26
N CYS A 60 -0.80 -7.21 -0.79
CA CYS A 60 -2.02 -6.79 -0.11
C CYS A 60 -3.08 -7.90 -0.22
N VAL A 61 -3.87 -8.03 0.83
CA VAL A 61 -4.95 -9.00 0.86
C VAL A 61 -6.29 -8.30 0.62
N PRO A 62 -7.25 -8.94 -0.05
CA PRO A 62 -8.61 -8.43 -0.09
C PRO A 62 -9.09 -8.18 1.33
N ILE A 63 -9.72 -7.03 1.53
CA ILE A 63 -10.52 -6.82 2.73
C ILE A 63 -11.62 -7.85 2.58
N GLU A 64 -11.60 -8.88 3.43
CA GLU A 64 -12.75 -9.74 3.68
C GLU A 64 -13.89 -8.85 4.20
N ASN A 65 -14.51 -8.15 3.28
CA ASN A 65 -15.86 -7.68 3.42
C ASN A 65 -16.64 -8.98 3.34
N LYS A 66 -17.17 -9.42 4.48
CA LYS A 66 -18.14 -10.51 4.56
C LYS A 66 -19.42 -10.07 3.85
N ASN A 67 -19.33 -9.86 2.54
CA ASN A 67 -20.42 -9.64 1.63
C ASN A 67 -19.91 -10.11 0.26
N GLU A 68 -20.48 -11.23 -0.17
CA GLU A 68 -20.24 -11.87 -1.46
C GLU A 68 -20.20 -10.87 -2.62
N ALA A 69 -19.17 -10.97 -3.47
CA ALA A 69 -19.33 -11.10 -4.92
C ALA A 69 -17.96 -11.36 -5.58
N SER A 70 -17.83 -12.55 -6.17
CA SER A 70 -17.06 -12.90 -7.38
C SER A 70 -15.59 -12.43 -7.43
N SER A 71 -14.58 -13.29 -7.24
CA SER A 71 -14.31 -14.46 -8.08
C SER A 71 -14.92 -14.37 -9.48
N SER A 72 -14.36 -13.53 -10.34
CA SER A 72 -14.01 -13.92 -11.71
C SER A 72 -13.21 -12.83 -12.39
N SER A 73 -11.89 -12.87 -12.17
CA SER A 73 -10.95 -12.55 -13.24
C SER A 73 -10.47 -13.88 -13.80
N ALA A 74 -10.87 -14.18 -15.04
CA ALA A 74 -10.41 -15.22 -15.97
C ALA A 74 -11.64 -15.61 -16.82
N GLU A 75 -11.64 -15.69 -18.15
CA GLU A 75 -10.67 -15.48 -19.21
C GLU A 75 -11.49 -15.61 -20.51
N ARG A 76 -11.27 -14.73 -21.49
CA ARG A 76 -11.63 -14.80 -22.93
C ARG A 76 -13.02 -15.26 -23.39
#